data_AF-A0A6P4FHZ3-F1
#
_entry.id   AF-A0A6P4FHZ3-F1
#
_cell.length_a   1.000
_cell.length_b   1.000
_cell.length_c   1.000
_cell.angle_alpha   90.00
_cell.angle_beta   90.00
_cell.angle_gamma   90.00
#
_symmetry.space_group_name_H-M   'P 1'
#
loop_
_entity.id
_entity.type
_entity.pdbx_description
1 polymer ?
#
loop_
_entity_poly.entity_id
_entity_poly.type
_entity_poly.pdbx_seq_one_letter_code
_entity_poly.pdbx_strand_id
1 'polypeptide(L)'
;MRIELVSWLFLLSLCYVLGQFQRIWGQNGPLYESTKQLIASQSSRAGRIWNETQQAIYERSERLQLAKDTLDDQQRNVSARLELFFDSDYSAEWRACSKKHELQVAHFNRELVDKYSICRNSLDHIMGHFQQEIVHEADFLGRASLEIAGISKACQIWQLKQPGLNHAGVLICTVAGIGGINQRMSASLVVCDDILLEMVQEDLDTPSCLFYHNLKMEFDEVFAQIESCAMN
;
A
#
# COMPACT_ATOMS: atom_id res chain seq x y z
N MET A 1 -12.87 50.40 -29.76
CA MET A 1 -11.65 50.70 -28.96
C MET A 1 -11.44 49.84 -27.70
N ARG A 2 -12.08 48.67 -27.51
CA ARG A 2 -11.80 47.77 -26.37
C ARG A 2 -10.99 46.51 -26.71
N ILE A 3 -11.00 46.09 -27.98
CA ILE A 3 -10.35 44.84 -28.44
C ILE A 3 -8.82 45.00 -28.56
N GLU A 4 -8.36 46.20 -28.90
CA GLU A 4 -6.92 46.49 -28.98
C GLU A 4 -6.26 46.45 -27.60
N LEU A 5 -6.94 46.92 -26.56
CA LEU A 5 -6.37 46.98 -25.20
C LEU A 5 -6.15 45.58 -24.60
N VAL A 6 -7.04 44.63 -24.89
CA VAL A 6 -6.90 43.22 -24.46
C VAL A 6 -5.78 42.52 -25.24
N SER A 7 -5.64 42.80 -26.53
CA SER A 7 -4.58 42.23 -27.37
C SER A 7 -3.19 42.73 -26.95
N TRP A 8 -3.08 44.01 -26.56
CA TRP A 8 -1.84 44.60 -26.06
C TRP A 8 -1.44 44.05 -24.67
N LEU A 9 -2.41 43.82 -23.78
CA LEU A 9 -2.16 43.19 -22.48
C LEU A 9 -1.71 41.73 -22.62
N PHE A 10 -2.27 40.99 -23.58
CA PHE A 10 -1.82 39.62 -23.90
C PHE A 10 -0.40 39.60 -24.48
N LEU A 11 -0.07 40.52 -25.37
CA LEU A 11 1.29 40.67 -25.93
C LEU A 11 2.30 41.07 -24.85
N LEU A 12 1.94 41.98 -23.94
CA LEU A 12 2.79 42.37 -22.81
C LEU A 12 3.03 41.20 -21.85
N SER A 13 2.01 40.39 -21.57
CA SER A 13 2.11 39.15 -20.79
C SER A 13 3.07 38.14 -21.45
N LEU A 14 2.91 37.90 -22.75
CA LEU A 14 3.80 37.00 -23.52
C LEU A 14 5.25 37.50 -23.53
N CYS A 15 5.48 38.80 -23.75
CA CYS A 15 6.80 39.40 -23.70
C CYS A 15 7.43 39.36 -22.29
N TYR A 16 6.62 39.50 -21.23
CA TYR A 16 7.10 39.39 -19.85
C TYR A 16 7.54 37.96 -19.52
N VAL A 17 6.75 36.96 -19.92
CA VAL A 17 7.09 35.53 -19.76
C VAL A 17 8.35 35.18 -20.56
N LEU A 18 8.47 35.62 -21.80
CA LEU A 18 9.67 35.45 -22.62
C LEU A 18 10.91 36.13 -22.00
N GLY A 19 10.75 37.34 -21.46
CA GLY A 19 11.81 38.07 -20.76
C GLY A 19 12.23 37.41 -19.44
N GLN A 20 11.30 36.75 -18.74
CA GLN A 20 11.58 35.99 -17.52
C GLN A 20 12.32 34.68 -17.82
N PHE A 21 11.92 33.96 -18.88
CA PHE A 21 12.66 32.82 -19.40
C PHE A 21 14.07 33.25 -19.87
N GLN A 22 14.23 34.33 -20.62
CA GLN A 22 15.56 34.85 -20.98
C GLN A 22 16.39 35.27 -19.76
N ARG A 23 15.80 35.84 -18.71
CA ARG A 23 16.51 36.21 -17.48
C ARG A 23 17.00 35.01 -16.67
N ILE A 24 16.18 33.97 -16.56
CA ILE A 24 16.55 32.72 -15.86
C ILE A 24 17.67 32.02 -16.62
N TRP A 25 17.58 31.95 -17.95
CA TRP A 25 18.59 31.32 -18.81
C TRP A 25 19.87 32.17 -18.94
N GLY A 26 19.79 33.48 -18.72
CA GLY A 26 20.89 34.44 -18.87
C GLY A 26 21.90 34.48 -17.71
N GLN A 27 21.60 33.95 -16.52
CA GLN A 27 22.51 34.08 -15.37
C GLN A 27 23.64 33.04 -15.33
N ASN A 28 23.36 31.79 -15.71
CA ASN A 28 24.30 30.67 -15.58
C ASN A 28 24.47 29.86 -16.88
N GLY A 29 23.76 30.25 -17.94
CA GLY A 29 23.74 29.56 -19.22
C GLY A 29 22.68 28.46 -19.33
N PRO A 30 22.25 28.13 -20.56
CA PRO A 30 21.17 27.18 -20.85
C PRO A 30 21.44 25.78 -20.28
N LEU A 31 22.70 25.33 -20.35
CA LEU A 31 23.09 23.97 -19.99
C LEU A 31 22.96 23.73 -18.49
N TYR A 32 23.42 24.69 -17.67
CA TYR A 32 23.30 24.62 -16.23
C TYR A 32 21.83 24.63 -15.78
N GLU A 33 21.03 25.58 -16.29
CA GLU A 33 19.63 25.72 -15.88
C GLU A 33 18.78 24.52 -16.33
N SER A 34 19.00 24.03 -17.56
CA SER A 34 18.31 22.83 -18.07
C SER A 34 18.63 21.59 -17.23
N THR A 35 19.90 21.42 -16.82
CA THR A 35 20.31 20.27 -16.00
C THR A 35 19.73 20.36 -14.58
N LYS A 36 19.68 21.55 -13.99
CA LYS A 36 19.04 21.78 -12.69
C LYS A 36 17.53 21.49 -12.76
N GLN A 37 16.87 21.94 -13.83
CA GLN A 37 15.45 21.68 -14.05
C GLN A 37 15.16 20.19 -14.25
N LEU A 38 16.02 19.48 -14.98
CA LEU A 38 15.92 18.02 -15.13
C LEU A 38 15.95 17.32 -13.77
N ILE A 39 16.93 17.64 -12.92
CA ILE A 39 17.02 17.05 -11.57
C ILE A 39 15.78 17.36 -10.74
N ALA A 40 15.33 18.62 -10.73
CA ALA A 40 14.15 19.01 -9.98
C ALA A 40 12.90 18.26 -10.46
N SER A 41 12.74 18.11 -11.78
CA SER A 41 11.63 17.36 -12.38
C SER A 41 11.66 15.88 -12.02
N GLN A 42 12.83 15.23 -12.10
CA GLN A 42 12.97 13.81 -11.78
C GLN A 42 12.81 13.55 -10.26
N SER A 43 13.37 14.43 -9.42
CA SER A 43 13.20 14.37 -7.96
C SER A 43 11.73 14.52 -7.57
N SER A 44 11.00 15.47 -8.18
CA SER A 44 9.56 15.65 -7.96
C SER A 44 8.75 14.45 -8.43
N ARG A 45 9.08 13.89 -9.60
CA ARG A 45 8.45 12.66 -10.11
C ARG A 45 8.66 11.49 -9.14
N ALA A 46 9.87 11.30 -8.65
CA ALA A 46 10.18 10.23 -7.69
C ALA A 46 9.39 10.40 -6.39
N GLY A 47 9.29 11.63 -5.86
CA GLY A 47 8.47 11.91 -4.69
C GLY A 47 6.98 11.62 -4.91
N ARG A 48 6.44 11.93 -6.09
CA ARG A 48 5.05 11.60 -6.43
C ARG A 48 4.83 10.08 -6.49
N ILE A 49 5.72 9.35 -7.16
CA ILE A 49 5.67 7.88 -7.23
C ILE A 49 5.68 7.29 -5.82
N TRP A 50 6.59 7.74 -4.97
CA TRP A 50 6.64 7.28 -3.58
C TRP A 50 5.34 7.56 -2.83
N ASN A 51 4.77 8.77 -2.93
CA ASN A 51 3.52 9.08 -2.24
C ASN A 51 2.36 8.17 -2.68
N GLU A 52 2.25 7.91 -3.99
CA GLU A 52 1.24 7.00 -4.56
C GLU A 52 1.45 5.56 -4.06
N THR A 53 2.69 5.05 -4.13
CA THR A 53 3.03 3.70 -3.65
C THR A 53 2.85 3.57 -2.14
N GLN A 54 3.25 4.56 -1.35
CA GLN A 54 3.12 4.59 0.10
C GLN A 54 1.64 4.53 0.51
N GLN A 55 0.77 5.28 -0.18
CA GLN A 55 -0.67 5.21 0.07
C GLN A 55 -1.21 3.80 -0.21
N ALA A 56 -0.84 3.20 -1.34
CA ALA A 56 -1.27 1.84 -1.68
C ALA A 56 -0.79 0.81 -0.63
N ILE A 57 0.47 0.89 -0.19
CA ILE A 57 1.05 0.07 0.88
C ILE A 57 0.22 0.20 2.17
N TYR A 58 -0.10 1.43 2.59
CA TYR A 58 -0.90 1.65 3.80
C TYR A 58 -2.30 1.07 3.68
N GLU A 59 -3.04 1.38 2.62
CA GLU A 59 -4.41 0.89 2.41
C GLU A 59 -4.48 -0.64 2.42
N ARG A 60 -3.49 -1.31 1.81
CA ARG A 60 -3.45 -2.78 1.79
C ARG A 60 -3.08 -3.38 3.14
N SER A 61 -2.10 -2.79 3.82
CA SER A 61 -1.73 -3.24 5.18
C SER A 61 -2.88 -3.08 6.17
N GLU A 62 -3.66 -2.00 6.06
CA GLU A 62 -4.82 -1.75 6.92
C GLU A 62 -5.94 -2.76 6.66
N ARG A 63 -6.23 -3.07 5.38
CA ARG A 63 -7.23 -4.09 5.04
C ARG A 63 -6.84 -5.47 5.56
N LEU A 64 -5.59 -5.88 5.37
CA LEU A 64 -5.12 -7.18 5.86
C LEU A 64 -5.20 -7.26 7.39
N GLN A 65 -4.84 -6.18 8.08
CA GLN A 65 -4.97 -6.10 9.53
C GLN A 65 -6.46 -6.16 9.97
N LEU A 66 -7.35 -5.47 9.26
CA LEU A 66 -8.79 -5.52 9.54
C LEU A 66 -9.37 -6.93 9.33
N ALA A 67 -8.97 -7.62 8.26
CA ALA A 67 -9.37 -9.01 7.99
C ALA A 67 -8.92 -9.94 9.12
N LYS A 68 -7.68 -9.76 9.56
CA LYS A 68 -7.06 -10.49 10.68
C LYS A 68 -7.80 -10.25 12.01
N ASP A 69 -8.12 -9.00 12.33
CA ASP A 69 -8.86 -8.64 13.54
C ASP A 69 -10.29 -9.17 13.51
N THR A 70 -10.94 -9.08 12.34
CA THR A 70 -12.29 -9.62 12.11
C THR A 70 -12.33 -11.13 12.32
N LEU A 71 -11.33 -11.87 11.80
CA LEU A 71 -11.21 -13.31 12.01
C LEU A 71 -11.09 -13.65 13.50
N ASP A 72 -10.26 -12.91 14.24
CA ASP A 72 -10.06 -13.13 15.68
C ASP A 72 -11.31 -12.80 16.50
N ASP A 73 -12.06 -11.75 16.12
CA ASP A 73 -13.35 -11.42 16.73
C ASP A 73 -14.39 -12.51 16.47
N GLN A 74 -14.45 -13.01 15.24
CA GLN A 74 -15.35 -14.12 14.87
C GLN A 74 -15.02 -15.37 15.68
N GLN A 75 -13.74 -15.73 15.79
CA GLN A 75 -13.32 -16.90 16.57
C GLN A 75 -13.63 -16.73 18.05
N ARG A 76 -13.44 -15.54 18.62
CA ARG A 76 -13.84 -15.27 20.01
C ARG A 76 -15.34 -15.45 20.24
N ASN A 77 -16.18 -15.00 19.31
CA ASN A 77 -17.63 -15.21 19.38
C ASN A 77 -18.00 -16.70 19.27
N VAL A 78 -17.40 -17.43 18.32
CA VAL A 78 -17.57 -18.89 18.20
C VAL A 78 -17.18 -19.60 19.49
N SER A 79 -16.00 -19.31 20.04
CA SER A 79 -15.53 -19.90 21.29
C SER A 79 -16.49 -19.62 22.45
N ALA A 80 -16.97 -18.38 22.60
CA ALA A 80 -17.95 -18.03 23.62
C ALA A 80 -19.25 -18.83 23.47
N ARG A 81 -19.78 -18.96 22.25
CA ARG A 81 -20.99 -19.78 21.98
C ARG A 81 -20.77 -21.25 22.28
N LEU A 82 -19.61 -21.79 21.92
CA LEU A 82 -19.23 -23.17 22.25
C LEU A 82 -19.13 -23.38 23.76
N GLU A 83 -18.57 -22.42 24.49
CA GLU A 83 -18.57 -22.44 25.97
C GLU A 83 -20.01 -22.49 26.51
N LEU A 84 -20.95 -21.68 26.00
CA LEU A 84 -22.36 -21.75 26.41
C LEU A 84 -23.01 -23.11 26.09
N PHE A 85 -22.58 -23.78 25.02
CA PHE A 85 -23.09 -25.10 24.67
C PHE A 85 -22.61 -26.18 25.64
N PHE A 86 -21.33 -26.13 26.05
CA PHE A 86 -20.72 -27.13 26.92
C PHE A 86 -20.86 -26.83 28.41
N ASP A 87 -21.25 -25.61 28.78
CA ASP A 87 -21.44 -25.22 30.18
C ASP A 87 -22.66 -25.92 30.81
N SER A 88 -22.46 -26.45 32.02
CA SER A 88 -23.45 -27.22 32.76
C SER A 88 -24.51 -26.38 33.47
N ASP A 89 -24.28 -25.06 33.57
CA ASP A 89 -25.08 -24.14 34.39
C ASP A 89 -26.39 -23.67 33.73
N TYR A 90 -26.68 -24.13 32.51
CA TYR A 90 -27.89 -23.77 31.76
C TYR A 90 -29.17 -24.52 32.21
N SER A 91 -30.33 -23.95 31.84
CA SER A 91 -31.66 -24.49 32.17
C SER A 91 -31.88 -25.91 31.63
N ALA A 92 -32.87 -26.62 32.19
CA ALA A 92 -33.21 -27.97 31.75
C ALA A 92 -33.71 -27.98 30.30
N GLU A 93 -34.40 -26.92 29.89
CA GLU A 93 -34.91 -26.67 28.55
C GLU A 93 -33.76 -26.49 27.54
N TRP A 94 -32.75 -25.68 27.88
CA TRP A 94 -31.54 -25.53 27.07
C TRP A 94 -30.84 -26.86 26.87
N ARG A 95 -30.62 -27.63 27.95
CA ARG A 95 -29.99 -28.96 27.89
C ARG A 95 -30.77 -29.96 27.04
N ALA A 96 -32.11 -29.91 27.08
CA ALA A 96 -32.94 -30.79 26.25
C ALA A 96 -32.85 -30.45 24.76
N CYS A 97 -32.79 -29.16 24.42
CA CYS A 97 -32.63 -28.67 23.05
C CYS A 97 -31.22 -28.90 22.51
N SER A 98 -30.18 -28.59 23.28
CA SER A 98 -28.77 -28.72 22.89
C SER A 98 -28.37 -30.18 22.63
N LYS A 99 -28.92 -31.12 23.40
CA LYS A 99 -28.65 -32.57 23.26
C LYS A 99 -28.93 -33.13 21.86
N LYS A 100 -29.90 -32.54 21.13
CA LYS A 100 -30.21 -32.97 19.75
C LYS A 100 -29.09 -32.63 18.75
N HIS A 101 -28.27 -31.64 19.07
CA HIS A 101 -27.21 -31.11 18.22
C HIS A 101 -25.80 -31.41 18.73
N GLU A 102 -25.65 -32.22 19.79
CA GLU A 102 -24.37 -32.49 20.46
C GLU A 102 -23.26 -32.98 19.51
N LEU A 103 -23.56 -33.97 18.65
CA LEU A 103 -22.61 -34.47 17.67
C LEU A 103 -22.27 -33.43 16.60
N GLN A 104 -23.25 -32.62 16.21
CA GLN A 104 -23.08 -31.59 15.19
C GLN A 104 -22.23 -30.43 15.71
N VAL A 105 -22.46 -30.00 16.95
CA VAL A 105 -21.67 -28.94 17.60
C VAL A 105 -20.26 -29.42 17.94
N ALA A 106 -20.07 -30.67 18.34
CA ALA A 106 -18.73 -31.25 18.53
C ALA A 106 -17.93 -31.31 17.22
N HIS A 107 -18.60 -31.60 16.10
CA HIS A 107 -18.00 -31.53 14.77
C HIS A 107 -17.59 -30.10 14.42
N PHE A 108 -18.49 -29.13 14.57
CA PHE A 108 -18.19 -27.72 14.31
C PHE A 108 -17.04 -27.20 15.17
N ASN A 109 -16.99 -27.55 16.47
CA ASN A 109 -15.89 -27.14 17.33
C ASN A 109 -14.52 -27.55 16.75
N ARG A 110 -14.40 -28.81 16.32
CA ARG A 110 -13.15 -29.32 15.74
C ARG A 110 -12.81 -28.64 14.42
N GLU A 111 -13.78 -28.52 13.52
CA GLU A 111 -13.53 -27.96 12.19
C GLU A 111 -13.30 -26.45 12.22
N LEU A 112 -14.04 -25.69 13.04
CA LEU A 112 -13.86 -24.25 13.17
C LEU A 112 -12.47 -23.91 13.71
N VAL A 113 -11.97 -24.65 14.71
CA VAL A 113 -10.61 -24.45 15.23
C VAL A 113 -9.55 -24.75 14.17
N ASP A 114 -9.71 -25.86 13.43
CA ASP A 114 -8.79 -26.23 12.34
C ASP A 114 -8.77 -25.16 11.23
N LYS A 115 -9.95 -24.78 10.73
CA LYS A 115 -10.07 -23.80 9.63
C LYS A 115 -9.67 -22.40 10.05
N TYR A 116 -9.97 -21.99 11.28
CA TYR A 116 -9.46 -20.75 11.86
C TYR A 116 -7.93 -20.73 11.84
N SER A 117 -7.28 -21.80 12.32
CA SER A 117 -5.82 -21.85 12.35
C SER A 117 -5.22 -21.77 10.93
N ILE A 118 -5.83 -22.43 9.94
CA ILE A 118 -5.38 -22.38 8.54
C ILE A 118 -5.51 -20.96 7.98
N CYS A 119 -6.68 -20.33 8.11
CA CYS A 119 -6.91 -18.96 7.64
C CYS A 119 -5.97 -17.97 8.34
N ARG A 120 -5.84 -18.09 9.67
CA ARG A 120 -4.95 -17.24 10.47
C ARG A 120 -3.49 -17.36 10.01
N ASN A 121 -2.99 -18.57 9.81
CA ASN A 121 -1.63 -18.80 9.35
C ASN A 121 -1.41 -18.26 7.93
N SER A 122 -2.42 -18.32 7.05
CA SER A 122 -2.37 -17.70 5.72
C SER A 122 -2.17 -16.19 5.83
N LEU A 123 -3.04 -15.51 6.59
CA LEU A 123 -2.97 -14.06 6.79
C LEU A 123 -1.65 -13.62 7.46
N ASP A 124 -1.18 -14.38 8.45
CA ASP A 124 0.09 -14.11 9.12
C ASP A 124 1.31 -14.32 8.20
N HIS A 125 1.26 -15.33 7.32
CA HIS A 125 2.31 -15.58 6.34
C HIS A 125 2.46 -14.41 5.36
N ILE A 126 1.35 -13.93 4.82
CA ILE A 126 1.32 -12.80 3.87
C ILE A 126 1.78 -11.52 4.54
N MET A 127 1.32 -11.26 5.76
CA MET A 127 1.76 -10.08 6.49
C MET A 127 3.26 -10.15 6.83
N GLY A 128 3.77 -11.34 7.12
CA GLY A 128 5.21 -11.57 7.30
C GLY A 128 6.01 -11.33 6.02
N HIS A 129 5.53 -11.85 4.89
CA HIS A 129 6.14 -11.65 3.57
C HIS A 129 6.18 -10.16 3.20
N PHE A 130 5.04 -9.47 3.34
CA PHE A 130 4.93 -8.03 3.16
C PHE A 130 5.92 -7.23 4.02
N GLN A 131 6.00 -7.53 5.32
CA GLN A 131 6.90 -6.82 6.24
C GLN A 131 8.38 -7.04 5.92
N GLN A 132 8.75 -8.21 5.38
CA GLN A 132 10.14 -8.52 5.05
C GLN A 132 10.58 -7.86 3.73
N GLU A 133 9.73 -7.90 2.71
CA GLU A 133 10.14 -7.50 1.36
C GLU A 133 9.82 -6.03 1.06
N ILE A 134 8.64 -5.53 1.42
CA ILE A 134 8.24 -4.15 1.10
C ILE A 134 9.03 -3.13 1.91
N VAL A 135 9.44 -3.43 3.16
CA VAL A 135 10.14 -2.44 4.01
C VAL A 135 11.43 -1.95 3.37
N HIS A 136 12.20 -2.84 2.75
CA HIS A 136 13.46 -2.48 2.11
C HIS A 136 13.25 -1.67 0.83
N GLU A 137 12.28 -2.06 0.00
CA GLU A 137 11.97 -1.36 -1.24
C GLU A 137 11.31 0.01 -0.98
N ALA A 138 10.45 0.07 0.03
CA ALA A 138 9.82 1.29 0.52
C ALA A 138 10.84 2.31 1.07
N ASP A 139 11.83 1.87 1.85
CA ASP A 139 12.91 2.75 2.33
C ASP A 139 13.70 3.36 1.17
N PHE A 140 14.00 2.57 0.14
CA PHE A 140 14.65 3.09 -1.05
C PHE A 140 13.77 4.09 -1.81
N LEU A 141 12.52 3.74 -2.11
CA LEU A 141 11.58 4.62 -2.83
C LEU A 141 11.36 5.93 -2.08
N GLY A 142 11.25 5.88 -0.74
CA GLY A 142 11.11 7.05 0.12
C GLY A 142 12.31 8.00 0.10
N ARG A 143 13.51 7.51 -0.24
CA ARG A 143 14.72 8.33 -0.36
C ARG A 143 15.08 8.70 -1.80
N ALA A 144 14.53 8.03 -2.81
CA ALA A 144 14.90 8.23 -4.21
C ALA A 144 14.81 9.70 -4.67
N SER A 145 13.80 10.44 -4.20
CA SER A 145 13.66 11.88 -4.48
C SER A 145 14.86 12.70 -3.99
N LEU A 146 15.36 12.39 -2.78
CA LEU A 146 16.53 13.03 -2.17
C LEU A 146 17.82 12.61 -2.87
N GLU A 147 17.95 11.33 -3.23
CA GLU A 147 19.10 10.82 -3.96
C GLU A 147 19.24 11.53 -5.33
N ILE A 148 18.13 11.69 -6.07
CA ILE A 148 18.11 12.45 -7.33
C ILE A 148 18.50 13.91 -7.10
N ALA A 149 17.98 14.56 -6.07
CA ALA A 149 18.35 15.94 -5.74
C ALA A 149 19.86 16.05 -5.40
N GLY A 150 20.42 15.02 -4.76
CA GLY A 150 21.84 14.91 -4.40
C GLY A 150 22.79 14.82 -5.60
N ILE A 151 22.32 14.41 -6.77
CA ILE A 151 23.12 14.32 -8.01
C ILE A 151 23.77 15.65 -8.36
N SER A 152 23.10 16.77 -8.07
CA SER A 152 23.65 18.10 -8.33
C SER A 152 25.01 18.33 -7.67
N LYS A 153 25.16 17.84 -6.44
CA LYS A 153 26.41 17.89 -5.69
C LYS A 153 27.38 16.80 -6.17
N ALA A 154 26.91 15.57 -6.33
CA ALA A 154 27.75 14.43 -6.71
C ALA A 154 28.43 14.62 -8.08
N CYS A 155 27.67 15.11 -9.06
CA CYS A 155 28.14 15.36 -10.41
C CYS A 155 28.69 16.77 -10.64
N GLN A 156 28.81 17.58 -9.58
CA GLN A 156 29.43 18.90 -9.62
C GLN A 156 28.79 19.83 -10.68
N ILE A 157 27.46 19.91 -10.71
CA ILE A 157 26.70 20.63 -11.75
C ILE A 157 27.07 22.11 -11.84
N TRP A 158 27.55 22.71 -10.76
CA TRP A 158 28.08 24.07 -10.75
C TRP A 158 29.17 24.31 -11.83
N GLN A 159 29.89 23.27 -12.27
CA GLN A 159 30.90 23.36 -13.33
C GLN A 159 30.31 23.74 -14.69
N LEU A 160 29.01 23.46 -14.94
CA LEU A 160 28.33 23.85 -16.18
C LEU A 160 28.21 25.37 -16.35
N LYS A 161 28.41 26.14 -15.28
CA LYS A 161 28.45 27.61 -15.32
C LYS A 161 29.75 28.16 -15.91
N GLN A 162 30.83 27.38 -15.87
CA GLN A 162 32.17 27.86 -16.21
C GLN A 162 32.59 27.32 -17.59
N PRO A 163 33.03 28.19 -18.50
CA PRO A 163 33.59 27.75 -19.77
C PRO A 163 34.92 27.01 -19.56
N GLY A 164 35.20 26.00 -20.40
CA GLY A 164 36.47 25.26 -20.38
C GLY A 164 36.55 24.10 -19.38
N LEU A 165 35.50 23.84 -18.60
CA LEU A 165 35.39 22.65 -17.75
C LEU A 165 34.77 21.46 -18.49
N ASN A 166 34.88 20.27 -17.90
CA ASN A 166 34.39 19.01 -18.47
C ASN A 166 32.85 18.89 -18.42
N HIS A 167 32.16 19.67 -19.26
CA HIS A 167 30.69 19.66 -19.33
C HIS A 167 30.14 18.29 -19.74
N ALA A 168 30.80 17.61 -20.68
CA ALA A 168 30.38 16.28 -21.12
C ALA A 168 30.38 15.28 -19.95
N GLY A 169 31.45 15.26 -19.14
CA GLY A 169 31.53 14.39 -17.97
C GLY A 169 30.46 14.69 -16.92
N VAL A 170 30.17 15.97 -16.66
CA VAL A 170 29.11 16.40 -15.73
C VAL A 170 27.73 15.94 -16.21
N LEU A 171 27.44 16.11 -17.50
CA LEU A 171 26.17 15.68 -18.08
C LEU A 171 26.02 14.16 -18.07
N ILE A 172 27.07 13.42 -18.45
CA ILE A 172 27.07 11.95 -18.40
C ILE A 172 26.85 11.46 -16.98
N CYS A 173 27.57 12.00 -15.99
CA CYS A 173 27.37 11.68 -14.58
C CYS A 173 25.92 11.94 -14.16
N THR A 174 25.36 13.09 -14.54
CA THR A 174 24.00 13.48 -14.16
C THR A 174 22.96 12.53 -14.76
N VAL A 175 23.01 12.29 -16.07
CA VAL A 175 22.04 11.43 -16.77
C VAL A 175 22.19 9.97 -16.32
N ALA A 176 23.42 9.46 -16.18
CA ALA A 176 23.66 8.11 -15.70
C ALA A 176 23.21 7.92 -14.25
N GLY A 177 23.47 8.90 -13.37
CA GLY A 177 23.02 8.88 -11.98
C GLY A 177 21.50 8.86 -11.86
N ILE A 178 20.80 9.74 -12.61
CA ILE A 178 19.34 9.75 -12.67
C ILE A 178 18.83 8.42 -13.22
N GLY A 179 19.44 7.93 -14.31
CA GLY A 179 19.07 6.67 -14.96
C GLY A 179 19.18 5.47 -14.03
N GLY A 180 20.27 5.37 -13.27
CA GLY A 180 20.48 4.29 -12.30
C GLY A 180 19.46 4.31 -11.16
N ILE A 181 19.15 5.48 -10.61
CA ILE A 181 18.12 5.61 -9.57
C ILE A 181 16.75 5.23 -10.14
N ASN A 182 16.39 5.75 -11.32
CA ASN A 182 15.13 5.44 -11.98
C ASN A 182 14.99 3.93 -12.29
N GLN A 183 16.08 3.28 -12.71
CA GLN A 183 16.08 1.84 -12.95
C GLN A 183 15.84 1.06 -11.66
N ARG A 184 16.51 1.44 -10.56
CA ARG A 184 16.27 0.81 -9.25
C ARG A 184 14.85 1.05 -8.77
N MET A 185 14.31 2.25 -8.95
CA MET A 185 12.91 2.56 -8.62
C MET A 185 11.95 1.66 -9.40
N SER A 186 12.17 1.45 -10.70
CA SER A 186 11.34 0.53 -11.48
C SER A 186 11.41 -0.90 -10.96
N ALA A 187 12.59 -1.39 -10.56
CA ALA A 187 12.71 -2.72 -9.96
C ALA A 187 11.98 -2.82 -8.61
N SER A 188 12.15 -1.82 -7.74
CA SER A 188 11.45 -1.72 -6.45
C SER A 188 9.93 -1.69 -6.63
N LEU A 189 9.43 -0.96 -7.63
CA LEU A 189 8.00 -0.89 -7.93
C LEU A 189 7.43 -2.23 -8.37
N VAL A 190 8.17 -3.01 -9.17
CA VAL A 190 7.73 -4.35 -9.57
C VAL A 190 7.56 -5.25 -8.34
N VAL A 191 8.54 -5.24 -7.42
CA VAL A 191 8.46 -6.01 -6.16
C VAL A 191 7.27 -5.55 -5.32
N CYS A 192 7.09 -4.24 -5.15
CA CYS A 192 5.94 -3.70 -4.43
C CYS A 192 4.61 -4.11 -5.09
N ASP A 193 4.49 -4.00 -6.42
CA ASP A 193 3.27 -4.35 -7.15
C ASP A 193 2.95 -5.85 -7.03
N ASP A 194 3.95 -6.73 -7.15
CA ASP A 194 3.79 -8.18 -7.01
C ASP A 194 3.25 -8.55 -5.61
N ILE A 195 3.82 -7.96 -4.56
CA ILE A 195 3.39 -8.21 -3.18
C ILE A 195 2.02 -7.59 -2.90
N LEU A 196 1.76 -6.38 -3.40
CA LEU A 196 0.44 -5.75 -3.26
C LEU A 196 -0.64 -6.56 -4.00
N LEU A 197 -0.31 -7.20 -5.12
CA LEU A 197 -1.19 -8.12 -5.82
C LEU A 197 -1.44 -9.41 -5.03
N GLU A 198 -0.42 -9.97 -4.40
CA GLU A 198 -0.58 -11.10 -3.47
C GLU A 198 -1.55 -10.76 -2.33
N MET A 199 -1.40 -9.58 -1.73
CA MET A 199 -2.34 -9.07 -0.71
C MET A 199 -3.75 -8.80 -1.25
N VAL A 200 -3.91 -8.49 -2.55
CA VAL A 200 -5.23 -8.29 -3.18
C VAL A 200 -5.94 -9.62 -3.38
N GLN A 201 -5.19 -10.67 -3.71
CA GLN A 201 -5.73 -12.03 -3.82
C GLN A 201 -6.04 -12.61 -2.45
N GLU A 202 -5.49 -12.03 -1.38
CA GLU A 202 -5.64 -12.52 -0.02
C GLU A 202 -6.37 -11.55 0.93
N ASP A 203 -7.70 -11.65 0.94
CA ASP A 203 -8.61 -11.08 1.94
C ASP A 203 -9.42 -12.22 2.59
N LEU A 204 -10.48 -11.91 3.35
CA LEU A 204 -11.47 -12.89 3.83
C LEU A 204 -12.08 -13.77 2.72
N ASP A 205 -11.93 -13.33 1.45
CA ASP A 205 -12.38 -14.02 0.24
C ASP A 205 -11.40 -15.08 -0.29
N THR A 206 -10.33 -15.39 0.45
CA THR A 206 -9.43 -16.49 0.11
C THR A 206 -10.10 -17.83 0.30
N PRO A 207 -9.77 -18.85 -0.51
CA PRO A 207 -10.31 -20.19 -0.31
C PRO A 207 -10.14 -20.67 1.14
N SER A 208 -8.98 -20.41 1.77
CA SER A 208 -8.67 -20.79 3.15
C SER A 208 -9.59 -20.11 4.18
N CYS A 209 -9.88 -18.81 4.04
CA CYS A 209 -10.74 -18.07 4.97
C CYS A 209 -12.24 -18.23 4.66
N LEU A 210 -12.62 -18.43 3.40
CA LEU A 210 -14.00 -18.70 2.98
C LEU A 210 -14.54 -19.99 3.60
N PHE A 211 -13.72 -21.04 3.71
CA PHE A 211 -14.15 -22.28 4.39
C PHE A 211 -14.49 -22.04 5.86
N TYR A 212 -13.65 -21.28 6.57
CA TYR A 212 -13.94 -20.90 7.96
C TYR A 212 -15.22 -20.07 8.05
N HIS A 213 -15.39 -19.08 7.17
CA HIS A 213 -16.57 -18.22 7.15
C HIS A 213 -17.87 -19.01 6.94
N ASN A 214 -17.87 -19.93 5.97
CA ASN A 214 -19.02 -20.78 5.69
C ASN A 214 -19.36 -21.70 6.87
N LEU A 215 -18.36 -22.37 7.44
CA LEU A 215 -18.54 -23.21 8.63
C LEU A 215 -19.10 -22.40 9.82
N LYS A 216 -18.63 -21.16 10.00
CA LYS A 216 -19.14 -20.27 11.04
C LYS A 216 -20.62 -19.94 10.80
N MET A 217 -21.01 -19.63 9.57
CA MET A 217 -22.42 -19.36 9.25
C MET A 217 -23.31 -20.58 9.55
N GLU A 218 -22.89 -21.78 9.15
CA GLU A 218 -23.62 -23.01 9.45
C GLU A 218 -23.72 -23.27 10.96
N PHE A 219 -22.64 -23.03 11.70
CA PHE A 219 -22.66 -23.11 13.16
C PHE A 219 -23.61 -22.09 13.79
N ASP A 220 -23.60 -20.84 13.32
CA ASP A 220 -24.48 -19.78 13.82
C ASP A 220 -25.96 -20.11 13.58
N GLU A 221 -26.31 -20.75 12.46
CA GLU A 221 -27.66 -21.23 12.18
C GLU A 221 -28.10 -22.33 13.15
N VAL A 222 -27.22 -23.29 13.42
CA VAL A 222 -27.49 -24.37 14.38
C VAL A 222 -27.62 -23.82 15.80
N PHE A 223 -26.78 -22.86 16.17
CA PHE A 223 -26.87 -22.20 17.46
C PHE A 223 -28.20 -21.46 17.63
N ALA A 224 -28.64 -20.73 16.59
CA ALA A 224 -29.94 -20.05 16.60
C ALA A 224 -31.13 -21.02 16.72
N GLN A 225 -31.04 -22.23 16.14
CA GLN A 225 -32.05 -23.27 16.31
C GLN A 225 -32.14 -23.77 17.76
N ILE A 226 -30.99 -23.94 18.43
CA ILE A 226 -30.94 -24.33 19.85
C ILE A 226 -31.55 -23.23 20.71
N GLU A 227 -31.17 -21.96 20.48
CA GLU A 227 -31.74 -20.80 21.19
C GLU A 227 -33.27 -20.72 21.01
N SER A 228 -33.76 -20.84 19.78
CA SER A 228 -35.19 -20.81 19.51
C SER A 228 -35.95 -21.96 20.17
N CYS A 229 -35.35 -23.15 20.26
CA CYS A 229 -35.93 -24.29 20.97
C CYS A 229 -36.00 -24.04 22.48
N ALA A 230 -34.98 -23.44 23.07
CA ALA A 230 -34.89 -23.22 24.51
C ALA A 230 -35.74 -22.04 25.02
N MET A 231 -36.09 -21.09 24.13
CA MET A 231 -36.96 -19.94 24.45
C MET A 231 -38.46 -20.20 24.24
N ASN A 232 -38.82 -21.31 23.59
CA ASN A 232 -40.21 -21.75 23.36
C ASN A 232 -40.67 -22.71 24.46
#